data_AF-A0A7V9RBD5-F1
#
_entry.id   AF-A0A7V9RBD5-F1
#
_cell.length_a   1.000
_cell.length_b   1.000
_cell.length_c   1.000
_cell.angle_alpha   90.00
_cell.angle_beta   90.00
_cell.angle_gamma   90.00
#
_symmetry.space_group_name_H-M   'P 1'
#
loop_
_entity.id
_entity.type
_entity.pdbx_description
1 polymer ?
#
loop_
_entity_poly.entity_id
_entity_poly.type
_entity_poly.pdbx_seq_one_letter_code
_entity_poly.pdbx_strand_id
1 'polypeptide(L)'
;MIARVAAALLLATAVAFADGGTIRGTVKVERPSGEPADAILVYVVGFKENAIAKPVVVKQAGKRFIPDLVAVTAGGSVSFPNGDPFLHNVFSATTERAFDLGSFPQGQTRTRTFPNLGVLDVHCNIHPEMSATLVVLPNIRFTFVDASGKFTLDGVPTGTWTVFAYSRRASQPAKAQVTVAANATSEIELSLKELQREFKHKNKYGETYRETTIYAPGQ
;
A
#
# COMPACT_ATOMS: atom_id res chain seq x y z
N MET A 1 41.94 10.00 -35.98
CA MET A 1 41.79 9.47 -34.62
C MET A 1 40.33 9.06 -34.44
N ILE A 2 40.02 7.77 -34.43
CA ILE A 2 38.64 7.25 -34.28
C ILE A 2 38.52 6.70 -32.87
N ALA A 3 37.80 7.42 -32.00
CA ALA A 3 37.53 6.99 -30.64
C ALA A 3 36.48 5.87 -30.65
N ARG A 4 36.87 4.66 -30.20
CA ARG A 4 35.95 3.54 -29.97
C ARG A 4 35.28 3.73 -28.61
N VAL A 5 33.97 4.01 -28.62
CA VAL A 5 33.15 3.97 -27.40
C VAL A 5 32.85 2.51 -27.10
N ALA A 6 33.47 1.96 -26.06
CA ALA A 6 33.13 0.64 -25.54
C ALA A 6 31.84 0.74 -24.73
N ALA A 7 30.76 0.13 -25.22
CA ALA A 7 29.53 -0.04 -24.46
C ALA A 7 29.76 -1.13 -23.39
N ALA A 8 29.88 -0.72 -22.13
CA ALA A 8 29.90 -1.64 -21.00
C ALA A 8 28.49 -2.20 -20.79
N LEU A 9 28.29 -3.44 -21.23
CA LEU A 9 27.07 -4.20 -20.97
C LEU A 9 27.09 -4.62 -19.49
N LEU A 10 26.42 -3.84 -18.63
CA LEU A 10 26.13 -4.23 -17.26
C LEU A 10 25.17 -5.44 -17.29
N LEU A 11 25.72 -6.65 -17.17
CA LEU A 11 24.92 -7.83 -16.83
C LEU A 11 24.38 -7.64 -15.42
N ALA A 12 23.11 -7.26 -15.31
CA ALA A 12 22.35 -7.41 -14.08
C ALA A 12 22.16 -8.92 -13.85
N THR A 13 22.93 -9.51 -12.93
CA THR A 13 22.71 -10.88 -12.49
C THR A 13 21.37 -10.95 -11.75
N ALA A 14 20.36 -11.51 -12.41
CA ALA A 14 19.16 -11.97 -11.73
C ALA A 14 19.58 -13.16 -10.86
N VAL A 15 19.63 -12.96 -9.55
CA VAL A 15 19.79 -14.08 -8.60
C VAL A 15 18.50 -14.87 -8.65
N ALA A 16 18.52 -16.03 -9.31
CA ALA A 16 17.45 -17.00 -9.24
C ALA A 16 17.48 -17.60 -7.83
N PHE A 17 16.54 -17.20 -6.96
CA PHE A 17 16.34 -17.84 -5.66
C PHE A 17 15.67 -19.19 -5.89
N ALA A 18 16.47 -20.21 -6.19
CA ALA A 18 16.03 -21.59 -6.10
C ALA A 18 15.90 -21.93 -4.60
N ASP A 19 14.66 -22.16 -4.18
CA ASP A 19 14.21 -22.56 -2.84
C ASP A 19 14.10 -21.45 -1.79
N GLY A 20 13.06 -20.62 -1.93
CA GLY A 20 12.59 -19.76 -0.83
C GLY A 20 12.00 -20.57 0.33
N GLY A 21 11.89 -19.95 1.50
CA GLY A 21 11.17 -20.49 2.66
C GLY A 21 9.82 -19.80 2.88
N THR A 22 9.18 -20.17 3.97
CA THR A 22 7.88 -19.63 4.41
C THR A 22 8.06 -18.88 5.72
N ILE A 23 7.47 -17.68 5.84
CA ILE A 23 7.32 -17.01 7.13
C ILE A 23 5.87 -17.16 7.58
N ARG A 24 5.65 -17.71 8.76
CA ARG A 24 4.34 -17.71 9.44
C ARG A 24 4.41 -16.87 10.69
N GLY A 25 3.28 -16.31 11.10
CA GLY A 25 3.29 -15.56 12.35
C GLY A 25 1.94 -15.01 12.74
N THR A 26 1.98 -14.32 13.88
CA THR A 26 0.85 -13.60 14.45
C THR A 26 1.17 -12.13 14.63
N VAL A 27 0.16 -11.27 14.44
CA VAL A 27 0.23 -9.86 14.82
C VAL A 27 -0.66 -9.64 16.04
N LYS A 28 -0.04 -9.33 17.19
CA LYS A 28 -0.75 -8.86 18.38
C LYS A 28 -1.00 -7.37 18.25
N VAL A 29 -2.25 -6.95 18.39
CA VAL A 29 -2.64 -5.55 18.21
C VAL A 29 -3.12 -4.96 19.53
N GLU A 30 -2.42 -3.95 20.01
CA GLU A 30 -2.89 -3.07 21.08
C GLU A 30 -3.70 -1.94 20.43
N ARG A 31 -5.02 -1.91 20.68
CA ARG A 31 -5.94 -0.93 20.09
C ARG A 31 -6.71 -0.18 21.19
N PRO A 32 -6.92 1.14 21.05
CA PRO A 32 -7.84 1.89 21.90
C PRO A 32 -9.27 1.31 21.85
N SER A 33 -9.97 1.34 22.97
CA SER A 33 -11.36 0.87 23.04
C SER A 33 -12.27 1.67 22.10
N GLY A 34 -13.14 0.97 21.37
CA GLY A 34 -14.14 1.60 20.50
C GLY A 34 -13.68 1.84 19.06
N GLU A 35 -12.39 1.71 18.75
CA GLU A 35 -11.90 1.77 17.37
C GLU A 35 -12.18 0.46 16.62
N PRO A 36 -12.62 0.50 15.34
CA PRO A 36 -12.82 -0.70 14.55
C PRO A 36 -11.48 -1.40 14.26
N ALA A 37 -11.54 -2.68 13.91
CA ALA A 37 -10.37 -3.39 13.42
C ALA A 37 -9.96 -2.85 12.04
N ASP A 38 -8.70 -2.44 11.91
CA ASP A 38 -8.10 -2.09 10.62
C ASP A 38 -7.56 -3.33 9.90
N ALA A 39 -7.47 -3.23 8.57
CA ALA A 39 -6.63 -4.12 7.80
C ALA A 39 -5.15 -3.93 8.22
N ILE A 40 -4.43 -5.03 8.37
CA ILE A 40 -3.00 -5.03 8.70
C ILE A 40 -2.24 -5.65 7.54
N LEU A 41 -1.37 -4.86 6.93
CA LEU A 41 -0.45 -5.30 5.90
C LEU A 41 0.83 -5.81 6.55
N VAL A 42 1.21 -7.06 6.25
CA VAL A 42 2.52 -7.63 6.59
C VAL A 42 3.36 -7.72 5.35
N TYR A 43 4.60 -7.24 5.40
CA TYR A 43 5.52 -7.25 4.25
C TYR A 43 6.97 -7.43 4.70
N VAL A 44 7.80 -7.97 3.81
CA VAL A 44 9.24 -8.17 4.06
C VAL A 44 10.08 -7.28 3.14
N VAL A 45 11.15 -6.72 3.69
CA VAL A 45 12.09 -5.86 2.95
C VAL A 45 13.51 -6.42 3.05
N GLY A 46 14.41 -5.88 2.21
CA GLY A 46 15.82 -6.26 2.16
C GLY A 46 16.25 -6.90 0.83
N PHE A 47 15.28 -7.21 -0.03
CA PHE A 47 15.52 -7.71 -1.38
C PHE A 47 14.48 -7.17 -2.36
N LYS A 48 14.82 -7.24 -3.65
CA LYS A 48 13.94 -6.89 -4.77
C LYS A 48 13.55 -8.16 -5.52
N GLU A 49 12.34 -8.19 -6.04
CA GLU A 49 11.88 -9.24 -6.94
C GLU A 49 11.30 -8.60 -8.19
N ASN A 50 11.73 -9.07 -9.35
CA ASN A 50 11.14 -8.69 -10.62
C ASN A 50 9.93 -9.60 -10.87
N ALA A 51 8.87 -9.39 -10.10
CA ALA A 51 7.61 -10.07 -10.28
C ALA A 51 6.57 -9.09 -10.84
N ILE A 52 5.79 -9.56 -11.80
CA ILE A 52 4.65 -8.80 -12.32
C ILE A 52 3.60 -8.76 -11.21
N ALA A 53 3.47 -7.62 -10.54
CA ALA A 53 2.39 -7.45 -9.57
C ALA A 53 1.04 -7.55 -10.27
N LYS A 54 0.10 -8.20 -9.57
CA LYS A 54 -1.28 -8.29 -10.01
C LYS A 54 -1.87 -6.87 -10.13
N PRO A 55 -2.77 -6.62 -11.11
CA PRO A 55 -3.52 -5.37 -11.15
C PRO A 55 -4.22 -5.12 -9.82
N VAL A 56 -4.06 -3.92 -9.28
CA VAL A 56 -4.68 -3.50 -8.02
C VAL A 56 -5.85 -2.58 -8.33
N VAL A 57 -6.97 -2.78 -7.63
CA VAL A 57 -8.19 -1.97 -7.82
C VAL A 57 -8.59 -1.35 -6.49
N VAL A 58 -8.88 -0.05 -6.51
CA VAL A 58 -9.40 0.71 -5.37
C VAL A 58 -10.68 1.39 -5.81
N LYS A 59 -11.82 0.80 -5.47
CA LYS A 59 -13.14 1.31 -5.86
C LYS A 59 -13.50 2.53 -5.02
N GLN A 60 -14.05 3.55 -5.66
CA GLN A 60 -14.75 4.63 -4.98
C GLN A 60 -16.23 4.23 -4.87
N ALA A 61 -16.69 3.95 -3.65
CA ALA A 61 -18.08 3.56 -3.40
C ALA A 61 -18.53 3.91 -1.98
N GLY A 62 -19.76 4.40 -1.83
CA GLY A 62 -20.30 4.85 -0.57
C GLY A 62 -19.46 5.96 0.06
N LYS A 63 -18.93 6.89 -0.75
CA LYS A 63 -18.00 7.96 -0.30
C LYS A 63 -16.79 7.40 0.47
N ARG A 64 -16.23 6.29 -0.03
CA ARG A 64 -15.00 5.66 0.50
C ARG A 64 -14.14 5.12 -0.63
N PHE A 65 -12.85 4.99 -0.36
CA PHE A 65 -11.95 4.15 -1.13
C PHE A 65 -11.98 2.73 -0.54
N ILE A 66 -12.18 1.72 -1.38
CA ILE A 66 -12.32 0.32 -0.96
C ILE A 66 -11.45 -0.57 -1.85
N PRO A 67 -10.46 -1.30 -1.30
CA PRO A 67 -9.97 -1.19 0.09
C PRO A 67 -9.31 0.17 0.39
N ASP A 68 -9.19 0.50 1.68
CA ASP A 68 -8.61 1.75 2.17
C ASP A 68 -7.14 1.62 2.60
N LEU A 69 -6.62 0.40 2.76
CA LEU A 69 -5.20 0.09 2.87
C LEU A 69 -4.81 -0.86 1.73
N VAL A 70 -3.80 -0.48 0.97
CA VAL A 70 -3.45 -1.17 -0.28
C VAL A 70 -1.95 -1.30 -0.41
N ALA A 71 -1.49 -2.45 -0.90
CA ALA A 71 -0.11 -2.68 -1.28
C ALA A 71 0.01 -2.85 -2.79
N VAL A 72 1.06 -2.27 -3.36
CA VAL A 72 1.45 -2.43 -4.77
C VAL A 72 2.97 -2.51 -4.83
N THR A 73 3.55 -3.19 -5.82
CA THR A 73 5.01 -3.16 -5.99
C THR A 73 5.44 -1.95 -6.81
N ALA A 74 6.70 -1.53 -6.67
CA ALA A 74 7.28 -0.51 -7.54
C ALA A 74 7.08 -0.87 -9.03
N GLY A 75 6.57 0.10 -9.81
CA GLY A 75 6.22 -0.07 -11.22
C GLY A 75 4.83 -0.66 -11.45
N GLY A 76 4.12 -1.10 -10.40
CA GLY A 76 2.74 -1.58 -10.48
C GLY A 76 1.73 -0.43 -10.62
N SER A 77 0.53 -0.78 -11.11
CA SER A 77 -0.55 0.18 -11.33
C SER A 77 -1.76 -0.10 -10.44
N VAL A 78 -2.42 0.97 -10.00
CA VAL A 78 -3.69 0.93 -9.29
C VAL A 78 -4.77 1.60 -10.12
N SER A 79 -5.90 0.91 -10.28
CA SER A 79 -7.09 1.42 -10.98
C SER A 79 -8.15 1.88 -9.99
N PHE A 80 -8.74 3.03 -10.25
CA PHE A 80 -9.72 3.69 -9.39
C PHE A 80 -11.06 3.84 -10.10
N PRO A 81 -11.92 2.81 -10.14
CA PRO A 81 -13.26 2.94 -10.68
C PRO A 81 -14.15 3.79 -9.76
N ASN A 82 -14.95 4.68 -10.33
CA ASN A 82 -16.02 5.37 -9.61
C ASN A 82 -17.32 4.57 -9.70
N GLY A 83 -17.77 4.04 -8.56
CA GLY A 83 -19.03 3.31 -8.44
C GLY A 83 -20.21 4.13 -7.91
N ASP A 84 -19.98 5.36 -7.45
CA ASP A 84 -21.00 6.23 -6.90
C ASP A 84 -21.62 7.15 -7.96
N PRO A 85 -22.88 7.61 -7.80
CA PRO A 85 -23.57 8.45 -8.78
C PRO A 85 -23.09 9.91 -8.82
N PHE A 86 -22.08 10.27 -8.03
CA PHE A 86 -21.50 11.61 -7.94
C PHE A 86 -20.03 11.61 -8.33
N LEU A 87 -19.50 12.80 -8.62
CA LEU A 87 -18.08 12.98 -8.92
C LEU A 87 -17.23 12.60 -7.70
N HIS A 88 -16.15 11.87 -7.98
CA HIS A 88 -15.05 11.70 -7.05
C HIS A 88 -13.75 12.11 -7.70
N ASN A 89 -12.76 12.42 -6.88
CA ASN A 89 -11.40 12.75 -7.27
C ASN A 89 -10.44 11.78 -6.58
N VAL A 90 -9.26 11.59 -7.17
CA VAL A 90 -8.20 10.77 -6.59
C VAL A 90 -6.90 11.56 -6.64
N PHE A 91 -6.44 12.05 -5.49
CA PHE A 91 -5.21 12.82 -5.39
C PHE A 91 -4.37 12.40 -4.18
N SER A 92 -3.07 12.69 -4.22
CA SER A 92 -2.15 12.60 -3.09
C SER A 92 -1.39 13.91 -2.97
N ALA A 93 -1.24 14.38 -1.73
CA ALA A 93 -0.36 15.49 -1.37
C ALA A 93 0.89 15.03 -0.61
N THR A 94 1.14 13.71 -0.50
CA THR A 94 2.33 13.18 0.16
C THR A 94 3.59 13.68 -0.55
N THR A 95 4.51 14.28 0.20
CA THR A 95 5.79 14.81 -0.31
C THR A 95 6.53 13.76 -1.15
N GLU A 96 7.06 14.18 -2.30
CA GLU A 96 7.72 13.34 -3.32
C GLU A 96 6.84 12.26 -3.98
N ARG A 97 5.55 12.14 -3.59
CA ARG A 97 4.59 11.15 -4.10
C ARG A 97 3.25 11.78 -4.49
N ALA A 98 3.25 13.10 -4.72
CA ALA A 98 2.05 13.86 -5.03
C ALA A 98 1.51 13.53 -6.43
N PHE A 99 0.18 13.57 -6.58
CA PHE A 99 -0.51 13.47 -7.86
C PHE A 99 -1.96 13.93 -7.77
N ASP A 100 -2.58 14.22 -8.91
CA ASP A 100 -4.02 14.43 -9.03
C ASP A 100 -4.50 13.73 -10.31
N LEU A 101 -5.41 12.77 -10.17
CA LEU A 101 -6.07 12.12 -11.30
C LEU A 101 -7.30 12.89 -11.75
N GLY A 102 -7.64 14.03 -11.17
CA GLY A 102 -8.83 14.81 -11.52
C GLY A 102 -10.12 14.18 -11.01
N SER A 103 -11.23 14.90 -11.18
CA SER A 103 -12.57 14.40 -10.84
C SER A 103 -13.18 13.64 -12.01
N PHE A 104 -13.93 12.57 -11.73
CA PHE A 104 -14.61 11.78 -12.76
C PHE A 104 -15.94 11.17 -12.26
N PRO A 105 -16.95 11.04 -13.15
CA PRO A 105 -18.28 10.56 -12.79
C PRO A 105 -18.35 9.04 -12.66
N GLN A 106 -19.52 8.56 -12.26
CA GLN A 106 -19.85 7.14 -12.18
C GLN A 106 -19.45 6.38 -13.45
N GLY A 107 -18.96 5.16 -13.27
CA GLY A 107 -18.61 4.24 -14.35
C GLY A 107 -17.23 4.51 -14.97
N GLN A 108 -16.63 5.68 -14.76
CA GLN A 108 -15.27 5.94 -15.22
C GLN A 108 -14.22 5.32 -14.28
N THR A 109 -13.10 4.92 -14.88
CA THR A 109 -11.93 4.40 -14.17
C THR A 109 -10.72 5.22 -14.59
N ARG A 110 -9.88 5.62 -13.62
CA ARG A 110 -8.55 6.17 -13.90
C ARG A 110 -7.50 5.28 -13.25
N THR A 111 -6.37 5.11 -13.93
CA THR A 111 -5.29 4.21 -13.49
C THR A 111 -4.00 5.00 -13.34
N ARG A 112 -3.21 4.68 -12.31
CA ARG A 112 -1.90 5.29 -12.06
C ARG A 112 -0.85 4.23 -11.77
N THR A 113 0.34 4.41 -12.32
CA THR A 113 1.54 3.61 -12.01
C THR A 113 2.37 4.26 -10.91
N PHE A 114 2.92 3.45 -10.01
CA PHE A 114 3.67 3.89 -8.84
C PHE A 114 5.11 3.37 -8.85
N PRO A 115 6.08 4.14 -9.36
CA PRO A 115 7.47 3.68 -9.50
C PRO A 115 8.28 3.77 -8.20
N ASN A 116 7.91 4.68 -7.29
CA ASN A 116 8.72 5.03 -6.13
C ASN A 116 8.22 4.31 -4.89
N LEU A 117 9.13 3.64 -4.18
CA LEU A 117 8.85 2.97 -2.91
C LEU A 117 8.34 3.94 -1.84
N GLY A 118 7.57 3.42 -0.90
CA GLY A 118 7.14 4.15 0.29
C GLY A 118 5.62 4.20 0.45
N VAL A 119 5.20 4.94 1.48
CA VAL A 119 3.80 5.10 1.86
C VAL A 119 3.28 6.43 1.34
N LEU A 120 2.05 6.45 0.83
CA LEU A 120 1.36 7.67 0.44
C LEU A 120 -0.12 7.58 0.76
N ASP A 121 -0.71 8.73 1.09
CA ASP A 121 -2.13 8.86 1.33
C ASP A 121 -2.85 9.32 0.06
N VAL A 122 -4.02 8.74 -0.19
CA VAL A 122 -4.88 9.02 -1.33
C VAL A 122 -6.21 9.56 -0.82
N HIS A 123 -6.62 10.69 -1.36
CA HIS A 123 -7.73 11.48 -0.89
C HIS A 123 -8.69 11.85 -2.03
N CYS A 124 -9.93 12.22 -1.68
CA CYS A 124 -10.89 12.78 -2.63
C CYS A 124 -11.07 14.28 -2.41
N ASN A 125 -10.88 15.10 -3.43
CA ASN A 125 -11.04 16.56 -3.33
C ASN A 125 -12.48 17.06 -3.09
N ILE A 126 -13.46 16.16 -3.01
CA ILE A 126 -14.89 16.50 -2.86
C ILE A 126 -15.41 16.05 -1.49
N HIS A 127 -14.95 14.90 -1.00
CA HIS A 127 -15.44 14.27 0.23
C HIS A 127 -14.30 14.19 1.26
N PRO A 128 -14.33 14.98 2.36
CA PRO A 128 -13.25 15.05 3.35
C PRO A 128 -12.95 13.74 4.09
N GLU A 129 -13.87 12.78 4.04
CA GLU A 129 -13.80 11.49 4.72
C GLU A 129 -13.18 10.39 3.85
N MET A 130 -13.05 10.64 2.54
CA MET A 130 -12.51 9.68 1.60
C MET A 130 -10.98 9.67 1.66
N SER A 131 -10.45 8.74 2.43
CA SER A 131 -9.02 8.53 2.56
C SER A 131 -8.66 7.04 2.44
N ALA A 132 -7.56 6.78 1.74
CA ALA A 132 -6.89 5.49 1.68
C ALA A 132 -5.37 5.69 1.82
N THR A 133 -4.66 4.62 2.14
CA THR A 133 -3.20 4.58 2.16
C THR A 133 -2.72 3.52 1.18
N LEU A 134 -1.77 3.88 0.32
CA LEU A 134 -1.07 2.99 -0.58
C LEU A 134 0.36 2.77 -0.07
N VAL A 135 0.82 1.52 -0.07
CA VAL A 135 2.18 1.11 0.29
C VAL A 135 2.85 0.53 -0.94
N VAL A 136 3.85 1.25 -1.47
CA VAL A 136 4.64 0.82 -2.63
C VAL A 136 5.86 0.03 -2.15
N LEU A 137 5.89 -1.26 -2.45
CA LEU A 137 6.82 -2.26 -1.92
C LEU A 137 7.89 -2.68 -2.95
N PRO A 138 9.08 -3.13 -2.50
CA PRO A 138 10.18 -3.52 -3.39
C PRO A 138 10.04 -4.92 -3.99
N ASN A 139 9.10 -5.73 -3.52
CA ASN A 139 8.89 -7.12 -3.92
C ASN A 139 7.42 -7.54 -3.66
N ILE A 140 7.04 -8.74 -4.10
CA ILE A 140 5.67 -9.26 -3.97
C ILE A 140 5.43 -10.04 -2.67
N ARG A 141 6.39 -10.04 -1.73
CA ARG A 141 6.29 -10.78 -0.46
C ARG A 141 5.58 -9.92 0.59
N PHE A 142 4.28 -9.79 0.41
CA PHE A 142 3.39 -9.16 1.36
C PHE A 142 2.04 -9.89 1.41
N THR A 143 1.33 -9.72 2.51
CA THR A 143 -0.01 -10.29 2.71
C THR A 143 -0.79 -9.43 3.70
N PHE A 144 -2.09 -9.62 3.75
CA PHE A 144 -2.92 -9.05 4.81
C PHE A 144 -3.16 -10.09 5.90
N VAL A 145 -3.12 -9.64 7.15
CA VAL A 145 -3.41 -10.47 8.32
C VAL A 145 -4.87 -10.89 8.29
N ASP A 146 -5.14 -12.15 8.61
CA ASP A 146 -6.49 -12.68 8.70
C ASP A 146 -7.22 -12.21 9.97
N ALA A 147 -8.52 -12.55 10.08
CA ALA A 147 -9.34 -12.18 11.23
C ALA A 147 -8.87 -12.79 12.56
N SER A 148 -8.03 -13.83 12.53
CA SER A 148 -7.44 -14.46 13.71
C SER A 148 -6.10 -13.83 14.12
N GLY A 149 -5.64 -12.82 13.39
CA GLY A 149 -4.35 -12.18 13.63
C GLY A 149 -3.17 -12.94 13.01
N LYS A 150 -3.39 -13.93 12.14
CA LYS A 150 -2.34 -14.76 11.54
C LYS A 150 -2.00 -14.32 10.12
N PHE A 151 -0.78 -14.63 9.70
CA PHE A 151 -0.33 -14.40 8.32
C PHE A 151 0.62 -15.49 7.84
N THR A 152 0.79 -15.58 6.52
CA THR A 152 1.79 -16.43 5.87
C THR A 152 2.38 -15.70 4.66
N LEU A 153 3.70 -15.74 4.52
CA LEU A 153 4.45 -15.26 3.36
C LEU A 153 5.24 -16.42 2.78
N ASP A 154 4.87 -16.87 1.59
CA ASP A 154 5.53 -17.97 0.89
C ASP A 154 6.59 -17.47 -0.09
N GLY A 155 7.58 -18.33 -0.37
CA GLY A 155 8.62 -18.07 -1.37
C GLY A 155 9.56 -16.94 -1.01
N VAL A 156 9.74 -16.66 0.28
CA VAL A 156 10.67 -15.64 0.75
C VAL A 156 12.09 -16.15 0.54
N PRO A 157 13.00 -15.40 -0.11
CA PRO A 157 14.38 -15.81 -0.30
C PRO A 157 15.07 -16.25 1.00
N THR A 158 16.02 -17.16 0.91
CA THR A 158 16.85 -17.51 2.07
C THR A 158 17.67 -16.31 2.54
N GLY A 159 17.81 -16.14 3.86
CA GLY A 159 18.56 -15.03 4.46
C GLY A 159 17.90 -14.51 5.73
N THR A 160 18.47 -13.44 6.29
CA THR A 160 17.88 -12.75 7.44
C THR A 160 17.23 -11.46 6.96
N TRP A 161 15.92 -11.36 7.17
CA TRP A 161 15.09 -10.25 6.67
C TRP A 161 14.40 -9.52 7.81
N THR A 162 13.93 -8.30 7.52
CA THR A 162 13.05 -7.57 8.43
C THR A 162 11.61 -7.65 7.90
N VAL A 163 10.73 -8.19 8.74
CA VAL A 163 9.29 -8.23 8.48
C VAL A 163 8.63 -7.06 9.21
N PHE A 164 7.72 -6.39 8.54
CA PHE A 164 6.95 -5.27 9.06
C PHE A 164 5.47 -5.63 9.12
N ALA A 165 4.76 -5.11 10.13
CA ALA A 165 3.30 -5.01 10.12
C ALA A 165 2.88 -3.54 10.16
N TYR A 166 1.93 -3.16 9.32
CA TYR A 166 1.43 -1.79 9.18
C TYR A 166 -0.10 -1.77 9.16
N SER A 167 -0.69 -0.83 9.88
CA SER A 167 -2.09 -0.41 9.71
C SER A 167 -2.17 1.11 9.63
N ARG A 168 -3.28 1.64 9.13
CA ARG A 168 -3.47 3.09 8.94
C ARG A 168 -3.50 3.87 10.26
N ARG A 169 -3.94 3.22 11.34
CA ARG A 169 -3.91 3.73 12.72
C ARG A 169 -2.64 3.40 13.50
N ALA A 170 -1.68 2.67 12.93
CA ALA A 170 -0.45 2.34 13.64
C ALA A 170 0.33 3.61 14.04
N SER A 171 0.81 3.67 15.29
CA SER A 171 1.71 4.74 15.73
C SER A 171 3.02 4.74 14.95
N GLN A 172 3.49 3.53 14.62
CA GLN A 172 4.60 3.21 13.73
C GLN A 172 4.45 1.75 13.28
N PRO A 173 5.05 1.35 12.15
CA PRO A 173 5.10 -0.05 11.76
C PRO A 173 5.77 -0.90 12.86
N ALA A 174 5.16 -2.03 13.22
CA ALA A 174 5.84 -3.05 14.00
C ALA A 174 6.89 -3.74 13.13
N LYS A 175 7.98 -4.24 13.72
CA LYS A 175 9.02 -4.96 12.97
C LYS A 175 9.71 -6.04 13.79
N ALA A 176 10.14 -7.10 13.12
CA ALA A 176 10.97 -8.17 13.68
C ALA A 176 11.94 -8.70 12.62
N GLN A 177 13.09 -9.23 13.05
CA GLN A 177 13.99 -9.98 12.18
C GLN A 177 13.59 -11.46 12.14
N VAL A 178 13.78 -12.09 10.98
CA VAL A 178 13.57 -13.53 10.79
C VAL A 178 14.63 -14.10 9.86
N THR A 179 15.17 -15.26 10.22
CA THR A 179 16.03 -16.03 9.33
C THR A 179 15.20 -17.07 8.59
N VAL A 180 15.28 -17.05 7.27
CA VAL A 180 14.58 -17.95 6.35
C VAL A 180 15.59 -18.92 5.75
N ALA A 181 15.33 -20.22 5.89
CA ALA A 181 16.09 -21.28 5.25
C ALA A 181 15.31 -21.90 4.09
N ALA A 182 16.02 -22.52 3.15
CA ALA A 182 15.42 -23.13 1.96
C ALA A 182 14.37 -24.17 2.34
N ASN A 183 13.16 -24.07 1.76
CA ASN A 183 12.05 -24.99 1.98
C ASN A 183 11.64 -25.17 3.46
N ALA A 184 12.04 -24.25 4.35
CA ALA A 184 11.72 -24.28 5.77
C ALA A 184 10.63 -23.26 6.11
N THR A 185 9.96 -23.47 7.24
CA THR A 185 9.05 -22.48 7.85
C THR A 185 9.73 -21.82 9.03
N SER A 186 9.71 -20.49 9.06
CA SER A 186 10.14 -19.68 10.19
C SER A 186 8.93 -19.00 10.83
N GLU A 187 8.88 -19.00 12.16
CA GLU A 187 7.79 -18.37 12.91
C GLU A 187 8.23 -17.05 13.55
N ILE A 188 7.35 -16.05 13.52
CA ILE A 188 7.56 -14.77 14.21
C ILE A 188 6.27 -14.24 14.83
N GLU A 189 6.43 -13.33 15.79
CA GLU A 189 5.36 -12.51 16.34
C GLU A 189 5.69 -11.03 16.14
N LEU A 190 4.67 -10.24 15.80
CA LEU A 190 4.77 -8.78 15.68
C LEU A 190 3.78 -8.15 16.66
N SER A 191 4.19 -7.09 17.34
CA SER A 191 3.34 -6.32 18.25
C SER A 191 3.08 -4.93 17.66
N LEU A 192 1.85 -4.69 17.22
CA LEU A 192 1.42 -3.45 16.58
C LEU A 192 0.60 -2.61 17.57
N LYS A 193 0.96 -1.35 17.74
CA LYS A 193 0.19 -0.39 18.53
C LYS A 193 -0.57 0.55 17.61
N GLU A 194 -1.88 0.56 17.73
CA GLU A 194 -2.77 1.50 17.04
C GLU A 194 -3.11 2.68 17.95
N LEU A 195 -3.39 3.83 17.32
CA LEU A 195 -3.82 5.05 17.96
C LEU A 195 -5.24 5.39 17.52
N GLN A 196 -5.94 6.16 18.35
CA GLN A 196 -7.18 6.80 17.94
C GLN A 196 -6.85 7.86 16.89
N ARG A 197 -7.42 7.73 15.69
CA ARG A 197 -7.10 8.62 14.56
C ARG A 197 -8.32 8.80 13.66
N GLU A 198 -8.66 10.06 13.41
CA GLU A 198 -9.58 10.43 12.33
C GLU A 198 -8.80 10.54 11.01
N PHE A 199 -9.41 10.09 9.91
CA PHE A 199 -8.81 10.19 8.56
C PHE A 199 -9.27 11.44 7.80
N LYS A 200 -9.60 12.52 8.51
CA LYS A 200 -9.90 13.81 7.89
C LYS A 200 -8.64 14.35 7.20
N HIS A 201 -8.83 14.92 6.02
CA HIS A 201 -7.73 15.49 5.24
C HIS A 201 -8.09 16.88 4.69
N LYS A 202 -7.08 17.57 4.14
CA LYS A 202 -7.26 18.83 3.42
C LYS A 202 -7.74 18.57 1.99
N ASN A 203 -8.26 19.59 1.33
CA ASN A 203 -8.49 19.54 -0.11
C ASN A 203 -7.15 19.53 -0.87
N LYS A 204 -7.19 19.37 -2.20
CA LYS A 204 -5.98 19.29 -3.04
C LYS A 204 -5.17 20.60 -3.12
N TYR A 205 -5.73 21.70 -2.59
CA TYR A 205 -5.08 23.01 -2.47
C TYR A 205 -4.49 23.24 -1.07
N GLY A 206 -4.60 22.26 -0.16
CA GLY A 206 -4.10 22.36 1.20
C GLY A 206 -5.04 23.05 2.19
N GLU A 207 -6.28 23.35 1.77
CA GLU A 207 -7.26 24.08 2.57
C GLU A 207 -8.19 23.13 3.33
N THR A 208 -8.81 23.62 4.41
CA THR A 208 -9.95 22.92 5.03
C THR A 208 -11.12 22.89 4.06
N TYR A 209 -11.85 21.79 4.04
CA TYR A 209 -13.16 21.76 3.40
C TYR A 209 -14.05 22.82 4.03
N ARG A 210 -14.68 23.66 3.21
CA ARG A 210 -15.68 24.61 3.69
C ARG A 210 -16.86 23.78 4.23
N GLU A 211 -17.28 24.03 5.46
CA GLU A 211 -18.55 23.52 5.93
C GLU A 211 -19.62 24.00 4.95
N THR A 212 -20.41 23.06 4.41
CA THR A 212 -21.42 23.25 3.35
C THR A 212 -20.90 23.36 1.91
N THR A 213 -20.77 22.20 1.26
CA THR A 213 -21.63 21.92 0.10
C THR A 213 -21.94 20.43 0.12
N ILE A 214 -23.02 20.07 0.82
CA ILE A 214 -23.73 18.84 0.47
C ILE A 214 -24.08 19.05 -1.01
N TYR A 215 -23.38 18.37 -1.92
CA TYR A 215 -23.87 18.23 -3.29
C TYR A 215 -25.22 17.53 -3.15
N ALA A 216 -26.30 18.30 -3.13
CA ALA A 216 -27.62 17.78 -3.39
C ALA A 216 -27.56 17.20 -4.81
N PRO A 217 -27.96 15.93 -5.04
CA PRO A 217 -28.02 15.41 -6.39
C PRO A 217 -29.10 16.18 -7.16
N GLY A 218 -28.71 16.90 -8.23
CA GLY A 218 -29.65 17.36 -9.27
C GLY A 218 -29.97 18.86 -9.30
N GLN A 219 -28.98 19.72 -9.53
CA GLN A 219 -29.18 21.00 -10.23
C GLN A 219 -28.21 21.11 -11.40
#